data_AF-A0A7Y3KTM2-F1
#
_entry.id   AF-A0A7Y3KTM2-F1
#
_cell.length_a   1.000
_cell.length_b   1.000
_cell.length_c   1.000
_cell.angle_alpha   90.00
_cell.angle_beta   90.00
_cell.angle_gamma   90.00
#
_symmetry.space_group_name_H-M   'P 1'
#
loop_
_entity.id
_entity.type
_entity.pdbx_description
1 polymer ?
#
loop_
_entity_poly.entity_id
_entity_poly.type
_entity_poly.pdbx_seq_one_letter_code
_entity_poly.pdbx_strand_id
1 'polypeptide(L)'
;MTSGLLALTPSSASADQFTYPPLVNPTANIDPSPNFLTSGPCTSAGNGWTCTNPCVLPNMTWSPDGNTAACAAYVLSAINNARVALGESTLTLPSNWLSLTIPQQLFTIADMERVSAGYPPYLGINDTLSAEAQRAALVNQDPGLAPGFAVGNNVWGNTGFDGSWAGTDNVLMADYGWMYDDGWAGSASATSNLLCTGPGVWACWDHRDNLLGSSTDPHGGVGLTCSTCVMGTGVDPNGQSTVDLIELPAGAVPALSFTWASEVSYFSAVPAPTTPPVLIPIPAPAIQAAVISFSPSIGMSVNWSVTGATPTLLAVLVYHATGCPTTTLPTHVFTTPLSAVTSGTVDLATHPFFPGYGKYSVLVEVSAGSGLLRANCLAASIPAPHVVKHPVKHPVKHPVKHPVKH
;
A
#
# COMPACT_ATOMS: atom_id res chain seq x y z
N MET A 1 28.83 -45.36 -26.37
CA MET A 1 28.83 -43.88 -26.32
C MET A 1 27.57 -43.41 -27.04
N THR A 2 26.51 -43.15 -26.29
CA THR A 2 25.22 -42.70 -26.81
C THR A 2 25.21 -41.17 -26.79
N SER A 3 25.19 -40.57 -27.98
CA SER A 3 25.11 -39.13 -28.18
C SER A 3 23.67 -38.66 -27.95
N GLY A 4 23.45 -37.82 -26.94
CA GLY A 4 22.18 -37.16 -26.68
C GLY A 4 22.07 -35.85 -27.45
N LEU A 5 21.03 -35.72 -28.28
CA LEU A 5 20.63 -34.48 -28.94
C LEU A 5 20.02 -33.54 -27.89
N LEU A 6 20.60 -32.36 -27.72
CA LEU A 6 20.04 -31.28 -26.88
C LEU A 6 19.03 -30.49 -27.73
N ALA A 7 17.74 -30.65 -27.46
CA ALA A 7 16.70 -29.82 -28.05
C ALA A 7 16.61 -28.49 -27.29
N LEU A 8 16.96 -27.39 -27.96
CA LEU A 8 16.69 -26.03 -27.47
C LEU A 8 15.23 -25.69 -27.78
N THR A 9 14.40 -25.59 -26.75
CA THR A 9 13.07 -24.97 -26.88
C THR A 9 13.22 -23.45 -26.86
N PRO A 10 12.47 -22.70 -27.67
CA PRO A 10 12.50 -21.25 -27.62
C PRO A 10 11.98 -20.79 -26.26
N SER A 11 12.80 -19.99 -25.57
CA SER A 11 12.36 -19.20 -24.43
C SER A 11 11.31 -18.22 -24.94
N SER A 12 10.07 -18.42 -24.53
CA SER A 12 9.08 -17.35 -24.51
C SER A 12 9.68 -16.21 -23.70
N ALA A 13 9.97 -15.08 -24.35
CA ALA A 13 10.29 -13.85 -23.66
C ALA A 13 9.17 -13.61 -22.64
N SER A 14 9.54 -13.65 -21.35
CA SER A 14 8.69 -13.16 -20.27
C SER A 14 8.26 -11.76 -20.69
N ALA A 15 6.95 -11.49 -20.68
CA ALA A 15 6.49 -10.11 -20.62
C ALA A 15 7.31 -9.40 -19.55
N ASP A 16 7.87 -8.24 -19.87
CA ASP A 16 8.58 -7.40 -18.92
C ASP A 16 7.66 -7.24 -17.70
N GLN A 17 7.99 -7.93 -16.60
CA GLN A 17 7.40 -7.62 -15.32
C GLN A 17 8.00 -6.27 -14.96
N PHE A 18 7.31 -5.19 -15.32
CA PHE A 18 7.55 -3.90 -14.73
C PHE A 18 7.40 -4.07 -13.22
N THR A 19 8.54 -4.17 -12.54
CA THR A 19 8.61 -4.12 -11.09
C THR A 19 8.42 -2.66 -10.71
N TYR A 20 7.17 -2.29 -10.45
CA TYR A 20 6.84 -1.01 -9.85
C TYR A 20 7.51 -0.89 -8.48
N PRO A 21 7.95 0.32 -8.08
CA PRO A 21 8.53 0.51 -6.76
C PRO A 21 7.51 0.11 -5.68
N PRO A 22 7.92 -0.59 -4.61
CA PRO A 22 7.03 -0.86 -3.50
C PRO A 22 6.59 0.46 -2.88
N LEU A 23 5.32 0.56 -2.50
CA LEU A 23 4.88 1.72 -1.75
C LEU A 23 5.45 1.67 -0.34
N VAL A 24 6.01 2.78 0.11
CA VAL A 24 6.48 2.98 1.47
C VAL A 24 5.76 4.20 2.02
N ASN A 25 4.99 4.02 3.09
CA ASN A 25 4.35 5.13 3.78
C ASN A 25 5.35 5.88 4.66
N PRO A 26 5.19 7.20 4.82
CA PRO A 26 6.05 7.96 5.73
C PRO A 26 5.97 7.41 7.16
N THR A 27 7.08 7.48 7.91
CA THR A 27 7.09 6.97 9.29
C THR A 27 6.34 7.88 10.28
N ALA A 28 6.03 9.11 9.87
CA ALA A 28 5.29 10.12 10.62
C ALA A 28 4.73 11.16 9.65
N ASN A 29 3.75 11.94 10.12
CA ASN A 29 3.22 13.07 9.37
C ASN A 29 4.32 14.11 9.08
N ILE A 30 4.18 14.82 7.97
CA ILE A 30 5.07 15.89 7.57
C ILE A 30 4.32 17.21 7.75
N ASP A 31 4.82 18.07 8.64
CA ASP A 31 4.24 19.40 8.83
C ASP A 31 4.31 20.22 7.53
N PRO A 32 3.23 20.90 7.12
CA PRO A 32 3.22 21.69 5.90
C PRO A 32 4.17 22.88 5.99
N SER A 33 5.05 22.99 5.00
CA SER A 33 5.99 24.08 4.83
C SER A 33 5.94 24.56 3.38
N PRO A 34 5.40 25.74 3.06
CA PRO A 34 4.87 26.72 3.99
C PRO A 34 3.58 26.22 4.66
N ASN A 35 3.32 26.69 5.89
CA ASN A 35 2.17 26.25 6.65
C ASN A 35 0.88 26.87 6.07
N PHE A 36 0.11 26.08 5.34
CA PHE A 36 -1.16 26.48 4.75
C PHE A 36 -2.36 26.30 5.69
N LEU A 37 -2.17 25.69 6.86
CA LEU A 37 -3.21 25.48 7.87
C LEU A 37 -3.44 26.70 8.77
N THR A 38 -2.54 27.69 8.72
CA THR A 38 -2.65 28.93 9.50
C THR A 38 -2.66 30.14 8.58
N SER A 39 -3.30 31.24 9.00
CA SER A 39 -3.27 32.49 8.24
C SER A 39 -1.87 33.10 8.13
N GLY A 40 -0.98 32.75 9.07
CA GLY A 40 0.22 33.52 9.35
C GLY A 40 -0.10 34.94 9.85
N PRO A 41 0.91 35.83 9.91
CA PRO A 41 0.71 37.23 10.23
C PRO A 41 -0.26 37.91 9.25
N CYS A 42 -1.20 38.69 9.78
CA CYS A 42 -2.13 39.49 8.99
C CYS A 42 -2.01 40.97 9.35
N THR A 43 -2.10 41.83 8.34
CA THR A 43 -2.09 43.29 8.49
C THR A 43 -3.40 43.87 7.99
N SER A 44 -3.94 44.84 8.72
CA SER A 44 -5.13 45.57 8.28
C SER A 44 -4.74 46.60 7.24
N ALA A 45 -5.41 46.57 6.09
CA ALA A 45 -5.23 47.53 5.01
C ALA A 45 -6.61 48.01 4.56
N GLY A 46 -6.98 49.25 4.93
CA GLY A 46 -8.14 50.04 4.44
C GLY A 46 -9.49 49.34 4.29
N ASN A 47 -9.59 48.42 3.33
CA ASN A 47 -10.78 47.67 2.94
C ASN A 47 -10.73 46.17 3.31
N GLY A 48 -9.78 45.74 4.15
CA GLY A 48 -9.70 44.35 4.61
C GLY A 48 -8.39 43.99 5.32
N TRP A 49 -8.09 42.70 5.33
CA TRP A 49 -6.86 42.12 5.84
C TRP A 49 -5.99 41.61 4.70
N THR A 50 -4.68 41.59 4.92
CA THR A 50 -3.72 40.90 4.06
C THR A 50 -2.88 40.00 4.95
N CYS A 51 -3.00 38.69 4.72
CA CYS A 51 -2.30 37.66 5.47
C CYS A 51 -1.10 37.13 4.68
N THR A 52 -0.09 36.61 5.37
CA THR A 52 1.04 35.94 4.72
C THR A 52 0.59 34.72 3.91
N ASN A 53 -0.42 33.99 4.40
CA ASN A 53 -1.02 32.88 3.66
C ASN A 53 -1.99 33.41 2.58
N PRO A 54 -1.70 33.22 1.28
CA PRO A 54 -2.52 33.73 0.19
C PRO A 54 -3.85 32.98 0.02
N CYS A 55 -4.07 31.88 0.75
CA CYS A 55 -5.36 31.19 0.80
C CYS A 55 -6.38 31.90 1.70
N VAL A 56 -5.96 32.90 2.48
CA VAL A 56 -6.86 33.69 3.33
C VAL A 56 -7.30 34.97 2.60
N LEU A 57 -8.60 35.12 2.45
CA LEU A 57 -9.25 36.25 1.77
C LEU A 57 -9.28 37.51 2.67
N PRO A 58 -9.46 38.72 2.11
CA PRO A 58 -9.41 39.96 2.88
C PRO A 58 -10.44 40.12 4.01
N ASN A 59 -11.51 39.33 3.99
CA ASN A 59 -12.52 39.25 5.04
C ASN A 59 -12.16 38.23 6.16
N MET A 60 -10.92 37.72 6.18
CA MET A 60 -10.44 36.69 7.12
C MET A 60 -11.16 35.34 6.98
N THR A 61 -11.68 35.02 5.79
CA THR A 61 -12.18 33.68 5.47
C THR A 61 -11.18 32.94 4.58
N TRP A 62 -11.20 31.61 4.62
CA TRP A 62 -10.44 30.80 3.68
C TRP A 62 -11.09 30.85 2.29
N SER A 63 -10.28 30.78 1.23
CA SER A 63 -10.78 30.55 -0.12
C SER A 63 -11.39 29.15 -0.17
N PRO A 64 -12.71 28.99 -0.36
CA PRO A 64 -13.38 27.70 -0.23
C PRO A 64 -12.75 26.63 -1.14
N ASP A 65 -12.59 26.93 -2.43
CA ASP A 65 -11.96 26.01 -3.38
C ASP A 65 -10.42 26.11 -3.46
N GLY A 66 -9.81 27.04 -2.71
CA GLY A 66 -8.38 27.34 -2.85
C GLY A 66 -7.93 27.77 -4.25
N ASN A 67 -8.85 28.05 -5.18
CA ASN A 67 -8.57 28.02 -6.61
C ASN A 67 -8.06 29.37 -7.15
N THR A 68 -7.35 30.12 -6.31
CA THR A 68 -6.58 31.28 -6.76
C THR A 68 -5.16 30.83 -7.12
N ALA A 69 -4.56 31.46 -8.12
CA ALA A 69 -3.18 31.13 -8.52
C ALA A 69 -2.18 31.20 -7.36
N ALA A 70 -2.36 32.17 -6.46
CA ALA A 70 -1.49 32.37 -5.31
C ALA A 70 -1.69 31.28 -4.24
N CYS A 71 -2.93 30.90 -3.92
CA CYS A 71 -3.19 29.82 -2.98
C CYS A 71 -2.73 28.47 -3.53
N ALA A 72 -3.06 28.16 -4.79
CA ALA A 72 -2.63 26.92 -5.43
C ALA A 72 -1.10 26.77 -5.44
N ALA A 73 -0.36 27.82 -5.80
CA ALA A 73 1.10 27.80 -5.76
C ALA A 73 1.66 27.63 -4.33
N TYR A 74 0.98 28.21 -3.33
CA TYR A 74 1.40 28.13 -1.93
C TYR A 74 1.22 26.72 -1.35
N VAL A 75 0.06 26.08 -1.59
CA VAL A 75 -0.19 24.70 -1.15
C VAL A 75 0.67 23.70 -1.95
N LEU A 76 0.82 23.90 -3.26
CA LEU A 76 1.74 23.09 -4.08
C LEU A 76 3.19 23.17 -3.58
N SER A 77 3.64 24.33 -3.10
CA SER A 77 4.97 24.44 -2.48
C SER A 77 5.09 23.58 -1.22
N ALA A 78 4.00 23.42 -0.45
CA ALA A 78 3.99 22.55 0.72
C ALA A 78 4.05 21.08 0.32
N ILE A 79 3.22 20.66 -0.64
CA ILE A 79 3.29 19.32 -1.25
C ILE A 79 4.72 19.02 -1.72
N ASN A 80 5.31 19.92 -2.50
CA ASN A 80 6.66 19.74 -3.04
C ASN A 80 7.74 19.65 -1.96
N ASN A 81 7.62 20.38 -0.86
CA ASN A 81 8.56 20.27 0.25
C ASN A 81 8.41 18.93 0.99
N ALA A 82 7.19 18.43 1.17
CA ALA A 82 6.94 17.10 1.73
C ALA A 82 7.49 15.99 0.83
N ARG A 83 7.24 16.08 -0.47
CA ARG A 83 7.80 15.16 -1.48
C ARG A 83 9.33 15.12 -1.46
N VAL A 84 9.98 16.28 -1.42
CA VAL A 84 11.44 16.36 -1.30
C VAL A 84 11.94 15.72 0.01
N ALA A 85 11.21 15.88 1.12
CA ALA A 85 11.56 15.22 2.39
C ALA A 85 11.46 13.68 2.30
N LEU A 86 10.58 13.16 1.44
CA LEU A 86 10.45 11.73 1.11
C LEU A 86 11.44 11.26 0.02
N GLY A 87 12.23 12.16 -0.56
CA GLY A 87 13.12 11.84 -1.68
C GLY A 87 12.41 11.69 -3.02
N GLU A 88 11.18 12.18 -3.13
CA GLU A 88 10.36 12.16 -4.33
C GLU A 88 10.60 13.41 -5.19
N SER A 89 10.26 13.32 -6.47
CA SER A 89 10.34 14.46 -7.40
C SER A 89 9.24 15.47 -7.13
N THR A 90 9.50 16.76 -7.32
CA THR A 90 8.48 17.80 -7.18
C THR A 90 7.43 17.73 -8.29
N LEU A 91 6.18 18.02 -7.95
CA LEU A 91 5.07 18.18 -8.89
C LEU A 91 5.06 19.58 -9.51
N THR A 92 4.54 19.65 -10.74
CA THR A 92 4.22 20.90 -11.44
C THR A 92 2.79 20.78 -11.97
N LEU A 93 1.91 21.68 -11.55
CA LEU A 93 0.52 21.70 -11.99
C LEU A 93 0.44 21.98 -13.51
N PRO A 94 -0.55 21.43 -14.21
CA PRO A 94 -0.73 21.67 -15.62
C PRO A 94 -1.11 23.15 -15.88
N SER A 95 -0.75 23.64 -17.07
CA SER A 95 -0.90 25.06 -17.43
C SER A 95 -2.35 25.58 -17.44
N ASN A 96 -3.33 24.67 -17.53
CA ASN A 96 -4.77 24.91 -17.46
C ASN A 96 -5.38 24.61 -16.07
N TRP A 97 -4.59 24.36 -15.02
CA TRP A 97 -5.09 23.95 -13.69
C TRP A 97 -6.27 24.79 -13.18
N LEU A 98 -6.17 26.12 -13.28
CA LEU A 98 -7.22 27.05 -12.82
C LEU A 98 -8.47 27.08 -13.73
N SER A 99 -8.41 26.43 -14.89
CA SER A 99 -9.55 26.25 -15.81
C SER A 99 -10.25 24.90 -15.62
N LEU A 100 -9.66 23.98 -14.86
CA LEU A 100 -10.28 22.72 -14.49
C LEU A 100 -11.39 22.95 -13.46
N THR A 101 -12.44 22.12 -13.51
CA THR A 101 -13.40 22.05 -12.41
C THR A 101 -12.76 21.40 -11.18
N ILE A 102 -13.28 21.63 -9.97
CA ILE A 102 -12.74 21.01 -8.74
C ILE A 102 -12.67 19.46 -8.86
N PRO A 103 -13.71 18.75 -9.37
CA PRO A 103 -13.62 17.34 -9.75
C PRO A 103 -12.41 16.98 -10.64
N GLN A 104 -12.16 17.77 -11.69
CA GLN A 104 -11.05 17.55 -12.61
C GLN A 104 -9.69 17.83 -11.97
N GLN A 105 -9.61 18.84 -11.09
CA GLN A 105 -8.41 19.12 -10.30
C GLN A 105 -8.08 17.94 -9.39
N LEU A 106 -9.07 17.38 -8.70
CA LEU A 106 -8.89 16.24 -7.79
C LEU A 106 -8.35 15.01 -8.53
N PHE A 107 -8.98 14.66 -9.65
CA PHE A 107 -8.49 13.58 -10.52
C PHE A 107 -7.07 13.84 -11.02
N THR A 108 -6.79 15.08 -11.43
CA THR A 108 -5.49 15.44 -12.00
C THR A 108 -4.37 15.36 -10.96
N ILE A 109 -4.58 15.84 -9.73
CA ILE A 109 -3.54 15.74 -8.69
C ILE A 109 -3.31 14.29 -8.24
N ALA A 110 -4.37 13.47 -8.13
CA ALA A 110 -4.26 12.05 -7.83
C ALA A 110 -3.37 11.31 -8.85
N ASP A 111 -3.59 11.56 -10.14
CA ASP A 111 -2.76 10.95 -11.19
C ASP A 111 -1.34 11.52 -11.24
N MET A 112 -1.15 12.80 -10.91
CA MET A 112 0.19 13.37 -10.76
C MET A 112 0.97 12.66 -9.65
N GLU A 113 0.34 12.41 -8.50
CA GLU A 113 0.91 11.63 -7.39
C GLU A 113 1.29 10.22 -7.85
N ARG A 114 0.35 9.47 -8.45
CA ARG A 114 0.58 8.11 -8.96
C ARG A 114 1.74 8.05 -9.97
N VAL A 115 1.70 8.89 -10.98
CA VAL A 115 2.67 8.86 -12.07
C VAL A 115 4.06 9.27 -11.59
N SER A 116 4.14 10.25 -10.70
CA SER A 116 5.40 10.66 -10.08
C SER A 116 6.02 9.56 -9.21
N ALA A 117 5.19 8.72 -8.58
CA ALA A 117 5.61 7.53 -7.85
C ALA A 117 5.91 6.32 -8.75
N GLY A 118 5.73 6.47 -10.07
CA GLY A 118 6.02 5.44 -11.06
C GLY A 118 4.87 4.47 -11.34
N TYR A 119 3.68 4.73 -10.80
CA TYR A 119 2.48 3.93 -11.05
C TYR A 119 1.72 4.41 -12.30
N PRO A 120 0.91 3.55 -12.94
CA PRO A 120 0.03 3.98 -14.02
C PRO A 120 -1.00 4.99 -13.49
N PRO A 121 -1.35 6.03 -14.25
CA PRO A 121 -2.47 6.90 -13.92
C PRO A 121 -3.78 6.11 -14.00
N TYR A 122 -4.80 6.57 -13.28
CA TYR A 122 -6.17 6.17 -13.54
C TYR A 122 -6.62 6.70 -14.90
N LEU A 123 -7.58 6.02 -15.52
CA LEU A 123 -7.92 6.33 -16.91
C LEU A 123 -8.70 7.65 -17.05
N GLY A 124 -9.53 7.96 -16.06
CA GLY A 124 -10.41 9.12 -16.11
C GLY A 124 -11.51 9.13 -15.07
N ILE A 125 -12.32 10.18 -15.11
CA ILE A 125 -13.50 10.37 -14.27
C ILE A 125 -14.68 9.60 -14.85
N ASN A 126 -15.30 8.76 -14.03
CA ASN A 126 -16.53 8.04 -14.33
C ASN A 126 -17.72 8.65 -13.57
N ASP A 127 -18.82 8.90 -14.28
CA ASP A 127 -19.99 9.59 -13.70
C ASP A 127 -20.73 8.77 -12.63
N THR A 128 -20.73 7.43 -12.73
CA THR A 128 -21.36 6.56 -11.73
C THR A 128 -20.59 6.62 -10.41
N LEU A 129 -19.26 6.54 -10.46
CA LEU A 129 -18.43 6.71 -9.26
C LEU A 129 -18.54 8.13 -8.71
N SER A 130 -18.54 9.16 -9.57
CA SER A 130 -18.70 10.55 -9.14
C SER A 130 -20.03 10.80 -8.44
N ALA A 131 -21.11 10.10 -8.82
CA ALA A 131 -22.38 10.20 -8.11
C ALA A 131 -22.29 9.67 -6.66
N GLU A 132 -21.56 8.57 -6.44
CA GLU A 132 -21.34 8.03 -5.10
C GLU A 132 -20.36 8.89 -4.29
N ALA A 133 -19.25 9.32 -4.89
CA ALA A 133 -18.32 10.25 -4.27
C ALA A 133 -19.02 11.56 -3.86
N GLN A 134 -19.90 12.10 -4.72
CA GLN A 134 -20.69 13.29 -4.40
C GLN A 134 -21.65 13.05 -3.25
N ARG A 135 -22.30 11.88 -3.20
CA ARG A 135 -23.18 11.50 -2.07
C ARG A 135 -22.38 11.44 -0.77
N ALA A 136 -21.19 10.85 -0.79
CA ALA A 136 -20.28 10.75 0.34
C ALA A 136 -19.80 12.14 0.81
N ALA A 137 -19.45 13.02 -0.13
CA ALA A 137 -19.07 14.40 0.16
C ALA A 137 -20.19 15.17 0.89
N LEU A 138 -21.44 15.02 0.45
CA LEU A 138 -22.62 15.66 1.08
C LEU A 138 -22.92 15.17 2.52
N VAL A 139 -22.35 14.04 2.93
CA VAL A 139 -22.54 13.47 4.28
C VAL A 139 -21.24 13.36 5.08
N ASN A 140 -20.16 14.01 4.61
CA ASN A 140 -18.86 14.11 5.25
C ASN A 140 -18.26 12.76 5.68
N GLN A 141 -18.22 11.80 4.76
CA GLN A 141 -17.74 10.44 4.99
C GLN A 141 -16.96 9.92 3.79
N ASP A 142 -16.11 8.92 4.02
CA ASP A 142 -15.50 8.11 2.96
C ASP A 142 -16.58 7.44 2.09
N PRO A 143 -16.34 7.27 0.78
CA PRO A 143 -17.31 6.65 -0.11
C PRO A 143 -17.34 5.13 0.05
N GLY A 144 -18.48 4.54 -0.29
CA GLY A 144 -18.58 3.10 -0.51
C GLY A 144 -18.45 2.75 -1.99
N LEU A 145 -18.69 1.48 -2.31
CA LEU A 145 -18.85 1.02 -3.69
C LEU A 145 -19.98 1.78 -4.40
N ALA A 146 -19.70 2.23 -5.62
CA ALA A 146 -20.61 2.93 -6.48
C ALA A 146 -21.80 2.05 -6.89
N PRO A 147 -23.04 2.41 -6.51
CA PRO A 147 -24.21 1.63 -6.86
C PRO A 147 -24.38 1.50 -8.38
N GLY A 148 -24.43 0.27 -8.88
CA GLY A 148 -24.62 -0.01 -10.31
C GLY A 148 -23.34 0.01 -11.15
N PHE A 149 -22.18 0.24 -10.54
CA PHE A 149 -20.90 0.00 -11.21
C PHE A 149 -20.54 -1.49 -11.15
N ALA A 150 -20.10 -2.05 -12.28
CA ALA A 150 -19.66 -3.44 -12.35
C ALA A 150 -18.20 -3.53 -11.90
N VAL A 151 -17.98 -3.64 -10.60
CA VAL A 151 -16.64 -3.72 -9.99
C VAL A 151 -16.01 -5.11 -10.18
N GLY A 152 -14.73 -5.12 -10.55
CA GLY A 152 -13.91 -6.31 -10.73
C GLY A 152 -13.13 -6.68 -9.47
N ASN A 153 -12.40 -7.79 -9.54
CA ASN A 153 -11.48 -8.18 -8.48
C ASN A 153 -10.06 -7.73 -8.82
N ASN A 154 -9.36 -7.20 -7.82
CA ASN A 154 -7.96 -6.82 -7.92
C ASN A 154 -7.03 -8.05 -8.02
N VAL A 155 -5.73 -7.80 -8.07
CA VAL A 155 -4.69 -8.84 -8.19
C VAL A 155 -4.64 -9.83 -7.02
N TRP A 156 -5.26 -9.48 -5.89
CA TRP A 156 -5.36 -10.31 -4.69
C TRP A 156 -6.69 -11.09 -4.61
N GLY A 157 -7.60 -10.88 -5.56
CA GLY A 157 -8.91 -11.53 -5.59
C GLY A 157 -9.98 -10.85 -4.72
N ASN A 158 -9.68 -9.70 -4.11
CA ASN A 158 -10.65 -8.87 -3.40
C ASN A 158 -11.35 -7.93 -4.39
N THR A 159 -12.50 -7.38 -4.00
CA THR A 159 -13.15 -6.30 -4.75
C THR A 159 -12.16 -5.15 -4.94
N GLY A 160 -11.93 -4.71 -6.18
CA GLY A 160 -10.98 -3.63 -6.47
C GLY A 160 -11.64 -2.27 -6.32
N PHE A 161 -11.67 -1.74 -5.10
CA PHE A 161 -12.23 -0.43 -4.78
C PHE A 161 -11.46 0.22 -3.63
N ASP A 162 -11.30 1.53 -3.66
CA ASP A 162 -10.82 2.34 -2.55
C ASP A 162 -11.44 3.75 -2.63
N GLY A 163 -11.36 4.53 -1.56
CA GLY A 163 -11.74 5.94 -1.61
C GLY A 163 -11.50 6.65 -0.29
N SER A 164 -11.42 7.97 -0.37
CA SER A 164 -11.00 8.83 0.73
C SER A 164 -11.87 10.07 0.79
N TRP A 165 -12.15 10.52 2.01
CA TRP A 165 -12.77 11.81 2.26
C TRP A 165 -11.82 12.76 2.97
N ALA A 166 -11.96 14.05 2.68
CA ALA A 166 -11.31 15.12 3.40
C ALA A 166 -12.32 16.20 3.77
N GLY A 167 -12.19 16.71 5.00
CA GLY A 167 -12.93 17.88 5.50
C GLY A 167 -12.40 19.21 4.95
N THR A 168 -12.15 19.27 3.65
CA THR A 168 -11.84 20.52 2.92
C THR A 168 -12.36 20.43 1.49
N ASP A 169 -12.79 21.54 0.92
CA ASP A 169 -13.13 21.70 -0.51
C ASP A 169 -11.96 22.21 -1.36
N ASN A 170 -10.79 22.44 -0.75
CA ASN A 170 -9.54 22.74 -1.44
C ASN A 170 -8.81 21.44 -1.79
N VAL A 171 -8.77 21.11 -3.08
CA VAL A 171 -8.19 19.87 -3.62
C VAL A 171 -6.74 19.64 -3.22
N LEU A 172 -5.89 20.67 -3.26
CA LEU A 172 -4.47 20.51 -2.91
C LEU A 172 -4.27 20.32 -1.40
N MET A 173 -5.19 20.85 -0.58
CA MET A 173 -5.16 20.60 0.87
C MET A 173 -5.65 19.19 1.20
N ALA A 174 -6.68 18.70 0.48
CA ALA A 174 -7.15 17.31 0.60
C ALA A 174 -6.04 16.33 0.20
N ASP A 175 -5.41 16.55 -0.95
CA ASP A 175 -4.25 15.79 -1.43
C ASP A 175 -3.12 15.78 -0.39
N TYR A 176 -2.74 16.95 0.15
CA TYR A 176 -1.72 17.00 1.19
C TYR A 176 -2.10 16.19 2.43
N GLY A 177 -3.35 16.32 2.88
CA GLY A 177 -3.89 15.61 4.03
C GLY A 177 -3.78 14.10 3.85
N TRP A 178 -4.21 13.58 2.71
CA TRP A 178 -4.14 12.15 2.40
C TRP A 178 -2.70 11.65 2.21
N MET A 179 -1.86 12.41 1.51
CA MET A 179 -0.54 11.94 1.10
C MET A 179 0.57 12.13 2.15
N TYR A 180 0.46 13.15 3.01
CA TYR A 180 1.58 13.57 3.87
C TYR A 180 1.18 13.80 5.34
N ASP A 181 -0.11 13.82 5.68
CA ASP A 181 -0.61 14.09 7.04
C ASP A 181 -1.63 13.03 7.54
N ASP A 182 -1.63 11.85 6.94
CA ASP A 182 -2.62 10.78 7.22
C ASP A 182 -2.16 9.73 8.25
N GLY A 183 -0.92 9.84 8.70
CA GLY A 183 -0.28 8.93 9.63
C GLY A 183 -0.51 9.27 11.12
N TRP A 184 0.19 8.51 11.95
CA TRP A 184 0.17 8.71 13.40
C TRP A 184 1.08 9.86 13.82
N ALA A 185 0.51 10.83 14.53
CA ALA A 185 1.21 12.03 15.00
C ALA A 185 1.47 12.03 16.52
N GLY A 186 1.53 10.86 17.15
CA GLY A 186 1.82 10.73 18.59
C GLY A 186 0.57 10.73 19.49
N SER A 187 -0.55 11.27 19.04
CA SER A 187 -1.87 11.14 19.68
C SER A 187 -3.00 11.21 18.65
N ALA A 188 -4.18 10.70 19.02
CA ALA A 188 -5.38 10.78 18.17
C ALA A 188 -5.86 12.23 17.94
N SER A 189 -5.46 13.18 18.79
CA SER A 189 -5.78 14.60 18.61
C SER A 189 -4.75 15.35 17.75
N ALA A 190 -3.64 14.70 17.39
CA ALA A 190 -2.56 15.29 16.64
C ALA A 190 -2.56 14.87 15.16
N THR A 191 -3.47 13.98 14.75
CA THR A 191 -3.67 13.55 13.37
C THR A 191 -5.07 13.96 12.90
N SER A 192 -5.21 14.34 11.62
CA SER A 192 -6.52 14.58 11.01
C SER A 192 -7.25 13.29 10.65
N ASN A 193 -6.54 12.15 10.59
CA ASN A 193 -7.14 10.85 10.32
C ASN A 193 -7.81 10.31 11.58
N LEU A 194 -9.15 10.35 11.58
CA LEU A 194 -9.99 9.95 12.71
C LEU A 194 -9.89 8.47 13.07
N LEU A 195 -9.47 7.63 12.13
CA LEU A 195 -9.30 6.18 12.31
C LEU A 195 -7.86 5.80 12.68
N CYS A 196 -6.90 6.69 12.48
CA CYS A 196 -5.51 6.54 12.94
C CYS A 196 -5.40 6.75 14.46
N THR A 197 -5.83 5.74 15.21
CA THR A 197 -5.95 5.79 16.68
C THR A 197 -4.68 5.40 17.43
N GLY A 198 -3.64 4.97 16.73
CA GLY A 198 -2.37 4.57 17.33
C GLY A 198 -1.29 4.27 16.29
N PRO A 199 -0.02 4.13 16.71
CA PRO A 199 1.06 3.77 15.81
C PRO A 199 0.83 2.38 15.20
N GLY A 200 0.93 2.28 13.87
CA GLY A 200 0.78 1.02 13.13
C GLY A 200 -0.65 0.48 13.04
N VAL A 201 -1.66 1.27 13.40
CA VAL A 201 -3.06 0.95 13.08
C VAL A 201 -3.21 1.02 11.56
N TRP A 202 -3.92 0.04 10.98
CA TRP A 202 -4.09 -0.10 9.52
C TRP A 202 -4.64 1.16 8.86
N ALA A 203 -5.51 1.89 9.56
CA ALA A 203 -6.13 3.09 9.04
C ALA A 203 -5.17 4.28 8.92
N CYS A 204 -4.00 4.24 9.58
CA CYS A 204 -2.98 5.26 9.39
C CYS A 204 -2.35 5.11 8.01
N TRP A 205 -2.36 6.17 7.21
CA TRP A 205 -1.98 6.16 5.79
C TRP A 205 -2.94 5.43 4.84
N ASP A 206 -4.13 5.04 5.30
CA ASP A 206 -5.10 4.37 4.43
C ASP A 206 -5.55 5.29 3.29
N HIS A 207 -5.67 6.60 3.49
CA HIS A 207 -6.03 7.50 2.39
C HIS A 207 -4.92 7.62 1.34
N ARG A 208 -3.65 7.65 1.77
CA ARG A 208 -2.49 7.57 0.87
C ARG A 208 -2.51 6.26 0.08
N ASP A 209 -2.79 5.17 0.78
CA ASP A 209 -2.84 3.84 0.19
C ASP A 209 -4.02 3.68 -0.77
N ASN A 210 -5.16 4.29 -0.49
CA ASN A 210 -6.35 4.34 -1.33
C ASN A 210 -6.06 5.12 -2.63
N LEU A 211 -5.50 6.33 -2.51
CA LEU A 211 -5.17 7.18 -3.67
C LEU A 211 -4.16 6.49 -4.60
N LEU A 212 -3.16 5.82 -4.03
CA LEU A 212 -2.11 5.10 -4.77
C LEU A 212 -2.51 3.65 -5.14
N GLY A 213 -3.63 3.14 -4.63
CA GLY A 213 -4.16 1.81 -4.91
C GLY A 213 -3.42 0.66 -4.23
N SER A 214 -2.67 0.90 -3.17
CA SER A 214 -1.99 -0.11 -2.34
C SER A 214 -2.81 -0.62 -1.16
N SER A 215 -3.98 -0.04 -0.87
CA SER A 215 -4.70 -0.36 0.36
C SER A 215 -4.94 -1.86 0.50
N THR A 216 -4.73 -2.33 1.73
CA THR A 216 -4.96 -3.71 2.12
C THR A 216 -6.09 -3.72 3.14
N ASP A 217 -7.01 -4.70 3.02
CA ASP A 217 -8.08 -5.08 3.98
C ASP A 217 -8.51 -4.02 5.02
N PRO A 218 -9.76 -3.48 4.97
CA PRO A 218 -10.93 -4.09 4.34
C PRO A 218 -11.24 -3.65 2.90
N HIS A 219 -10.64 -2.57 2.42
CA HIS A 219 -10.98 -2.02 1.10
C HIS A 219 -10.35 -2.83 -0.04
N GLY A 220 -9.20 -3.44 0.25
CA GLY A 220 -8.60 -4.45 -0.61
C GLY A 220 -7.76 -3.87 -1.73
N GLY A 221 -7.85 -2.57 -2.02
CA GLY A 221 -6.97 -1.94 -2.98
C GLY A 221 -7.47 -2.09 -4.42
N VAL A 222 -7.33 -1.08 -5.26
CA VAL A 222 -7.43 -1.31 -6.72
C VAL A 222 -6.17 -1.96 -7.31
N GLY A 223 -5.06 -1.93 -6.56
CA GLY A 223 -3.74 -2.40 -6.96
C GLY A 223 -2.85 -1.30 -7.53
N LEU A 224 -1.63 -1.16 -7.01
CA LEU A 224 -0.61 -0.20 -7.46
C LEU A 224 -0.40 -0.20 -8.99
N THR A 225 -0.58 -1.37 -9.61
CA THR A 225 -0.32 -1.60 -11.04
C THR A 225 -1.58 -1.50 -11.90
N CYS A 226 -2.71 -1.08 -11.33
CA CYS A 226 -3.95 -1.00 -12.07
C CYS A 226 -3.84 0.04 -13.19
N SER A 227 -3.98 -0.43 -14.43
CA SER A 227 -3.93 0.38 -15.65
C SER A 227 -5.29 0.58 -16.30
N THR A 228 -6.34 0.01 -15.70
CA THR A 228 -7.73 0.09 -16.17
C THR A 228 -8.68 0.72 -15.17
N CYS A 229 -8.17 1.13 -14.01
CA CYS A 229 -8.96 1.72 -12.94
C CYS A 229 -9.43 3.12 -13.31
N VAL A 230 -10.60 3.47 -12.81
CA VAL A 230 -11.27 4.74 -13.05
C VAL A 230 -11.61 5.37 -11.71
N MET A 231 -11.75 6.70 -11.71
CA MET A 231 -12.01 7.47 -10.51
C MET A 231 -13.37 8.14 -10.60
N GLY A 232 -14.02 8.36 -9.48
CA GLY A 232 -15.09 9.32 -9.29
C GLY A 232 -14.67 10.35 -8.27
N THR A 233 -15.21 11.55 -8.40
CA THR A 233 -14.83 12.68 -7.57
C THR A 233 -16.08 13.39 -7.10
N GLY A 234 -16.15 13.73 -5.82
CA GLY A 234 -17.28 14.44 -5.21
C GLY A 234 -16.81 15.63 -4.39
N VAL A 235 -17.55 16.73 -4.43
CA VAL A 235 -17.23 17.94 -3.66
C VAL A 235 -18.50 18.57 -3.11
N ASP A 236 -18.53 18.89 -1.83
CA ASP A 236 -19.53 19.81 -1.25
C ASP A 236 -18.83 21.08 -0.74
N PRO A 237 -18.83 22.17 -1.53
CA PRO A 237 -18.22 23.43 -1.12
C PRO A 237 -18.88 24.06 0.11
N ASN A 238 -20.16 23.78 0.36
CA ASN A 238 -20.85 24.32 1.55
C ASN A 238 -20.48 23.51 2.80
N GLY A 239 -20.21 22.22 2.62
CA GLY A 239 -19.76 21.29 3.66
C GLY A 239 -18.26 21.28 3.89
N GLN A 240 -17.47 21.97 3.05
CA GLN A 240 -16.01 21.89 3.01
C GLN A 240 -15.55 20.43 2.91
N SER A 241 -15.93 19.77 1.81
CA SER A 241 -15.84 18.32 1.71
C SER A 241 -15.38 17.91 0.31
N THR A 242 -14.36 17.06 0.24
CA THR A 242 -13.84 16.48 -1.01
C THR A 242 -13.72 14.98 -0.86
N VAL A 243 -14.10 14.24 -1.90
CA VAL A 243 -14.07 12.77 -1.93
C VAL A 243 -13.49 12.27 -3.24
N ASP A 244 -12.61 11.29 -3.16
CA ASP A 244 -12.28 10.40 -4.27
C ASP A 244 -12.83 8.99 -4.08
N LEU A 245 -13.16 8.34 -5.19
CA LEU A 245 -13.55 6.94 -5.23
C LEU A 245 -12.86 6.31 -6.43
N ILE A 246 -12.11 5.24 -6.24
CA ILE A 246 -11.43 4.52 -7.30
C ILE A 246 -12.00 3.12 -7.37
N GLU A 247 -12.38 2.67 -8.57
CA GLU A 247 -12.80 1.29 -8.79
C GLU A 247 -12.15 0.67 -10.02
N LEU A 248 -11.90 -0.63 -9.94
CA LEU A 248 -11.49 -1.48 -11.04
C LEU A 248 -12.75 -1.98 -11.78
N PRO A 249 -12.95 -1.67 -13.07
CA PRO A 249 -14.03 -2.27 -13.84
C PRO A 249 -13.88 -3.80 -13.97
N ALA A 250 -14.97 -4.55 -13.86
CA ALA A 250 -15.01 -6.00 -14.08
C ALA A 250 -14.78 -6.43 -15.54
N GLY A 251 -14.77 -5.47 -16.47
CA GLY A 251 -14.69 -5.72 -17.90
C GLY A 251 -14.22 -4.48 -18.67
N ALA A 252 -14.93 -4.14 -19.75
CA ALA A 252 -14.60 -2.96 -20.53
C ALA A 252 -14.68 -1.69 -19.67
N VAL A 253 -13.73 -0.78 -19.88
CA VAL A 253 -13.71 0.54 -19.23
C VAL A 253 -15.00 1.28 -19.62
N PRO A 254 -15.82 1.71 -18.64
CA PRO A 254 -17.02 2.49 -18.92
C PRO A 254 -16.70 3.86 -19.54
N ALA A 255 -17.74 4.59 -19.96
CA ALA A 255 -17.57 5.96 -20.45
C ALA A 255 -16.93 6.86 -19.39
N LEU A 256 -16.04 7.74 -19.84
CA LEU A 256 -15.31 8.69 -19.01
C LEU A 256 -15.67 10.11 -19.43
N SER A 257 -15.94 10.99 -18.47
CA SER A 257 -16.29 12.40 -18.70
C SER A 257 -15.06 13.32 -18.74
N PHE A 258 -13.93 12.85 -18.21
CA PHE A 258 -12.62 13.47 -18.27
C PHE A 258 -11.55 12.38 -18.24
N THR A 259 -10.38 12.57 -18.88
CA THR A 259 -9.35 11.53 -18.96
C THR A 259 -7.96 12.07 -18.69
N TRP A 260 -7.07 11.25 -18.14
CA TRP A 260 -5.65 11.61 -18.02
C TRP A 260 -5.05 11.95 -19.39
N ALA A 261 -5.38 11.14 -20.40
CA ALA A 261 -4.86 11.32 -21.76
C ALA A 261 -5.20 12.69 -22.36
N SER A 262 -6.37 13.27 -22.06
CA SER A 262 -6.73 14.63 -22.51
C SER A 262 -5.93 15.71 -21.77
N GLU A 263 -5.53 15.45 -20.53
CA GLU A 263 -4.86 16.43 -19.67
C GLU A 263 -3.35 16.49 -19.89
N VAL A 264 -2.73 15.38 -20.31
CA VAL A 264 -1.28 15.26 -20.57
C VAL A 264 -0.72 16.41 -21.43
N SER A 265 -1.51 16.95 -22.37
CA SER A 265 -1.07 18.03 -23.26
C SER A 265 -0.79 19.37 -22.57
N TYR A 266 -1.28 19.58 -21.35
CA TYR A 266 -1.10 20.82 -20.60
C TYR A 266 0.12 20.84 -19.69
N PHE A 267 0.85 19.73 -19.60
CA PHE A 267 2.08 19.63 -18.85
C PHE A 267 3.29 20.05 -19.70
N SER A 268 4.15 20.92 -19.15
CA SER A 268 5.38 21.36 -19.82
C SER A 268 6.41 20.23 -19.96
N ALA A 269 6.36 19.25 -19.08
CA ALA A 269 6.97 17.95 -19.21
C ALA A 269 5.93 16.96 -18.70
N VAL A 270 5.56 15.98 -19.53
CA VAL A 270 4.66 14.91 -19.08
C VAL A 270 5.27 14.33 -17.81
N PRO A 271 4.53 14.23 -16.69
CA PRO A 271 4.97 13.46 -15.55
C PRO A 271 5.32 12.07 -16.09
N ALA A 272 6.60 11.78 -16.22
CA ALA A 272 7.05 10.46 -16.59
C ALA A 272 7.13 9.68 -15.28
N PRO A 273 6.89 8.36 -15.29
CA PRO A 273 7.39 7.50 -14.23
C PRO A 273 8.84 7.88 -14.03
N THR A 274 9.17 8.53 -12.92
CA THR A 274 10.58 8.80 -12.66
C THR A 274 11.22 7.44 -12.64
N THR A 275 12.22 7.21 -13.50
CA THR A 275 13.10 6.06 -13.32
C THR A 275 13.46 6.07 -11.85
N PRO A 276 13.08 5.03 -11.07
CA PRO A 276 13.38 5.01 -9.65
C PRO A 276 14.87 5.32 -9.51
N PRO A 277 15.28 6.10 -8.50
CA PRO A 277 16.69 6.45 -8.33
C PRO A 277 17.48 5.17 -8.52
N VAL A 278 18.38 5.18 -9.51
CA VAL A 278 19.25 4.03 -9.76
C VAL A 278 19.93 3.77 -8.44
N LEU A 279 19.48 2.73 -7.74
CA LEU A 279 20.21 2.21 -6.60
C LEU A 279 21.54 1.83 -7.21
N ILE A 280 22.56 2.68 -7.00
CA ILE A 280 23.94 2.35 -7.33
C ILE A 280 24.13 0.97 -6.73
N PRO A 281 24.55 -0.05 -7.49
CA PRO A 281 24.82 -1.36 -6.94
C PRO A 281 25.98 -1.21 -5.95
N ILE A 282 25.67 -0.85 -4.71
CA ILE A 282 26.51 -1.19 -3.57
C ILE A 282 26.53 -2.72 -3.64
N PRO A 283 27.70 -3.39 -3.70
CA PRO A 283 27.75 -4.84 -3.73
C PRO A 283 26.93 -5.36 -2.56
N ALA A 284 25.74 -5.86 -2.86
CA ALA A 284 24.76 -6.21 -1.85
C ALA A 284 25.38 -7.29 -0.95
N PRO A 285 25.25 -7.19 0.38
CA PRO A 285 25.53 -8.33 1.22
C PRO A 285 24.58 -9.46 0.79
N ALA A 286 25.13 -10.49 0.15
CA ALA A 286 24.37 -11.65 -0.26
C ALA A 286 24.12 -12.53 0.97
N ILE A 287 22.88 -12.94 1.17
CA ILE A 287 22.55 -14.06 2.06
C ILE A 287 22.97 -15.32 1.31
N GLN A 288 24.13 -15.88 1.67
CA GLN A 288 24.71 -17.02 0.95
C GLN A 288 23.97 -18.33 1.23
N ALA A 289 23.37 -18.48 2.41
CA ALA A 289 22.59 -19.65 2.74
C ALA A 289 21.63 -19.34 3.90
N ALA A 290 20.36 -19.63 3.69
CA ALA A 290 19.51 -20.07 4.79
C ALA A 290 19.28 -21.57 4.64
N VAL A 291 19.46 -22.32 5.72
CA VAL A 291 19.28 -23.76 5.78
C VAL A 291 18.15 -24.04 6.75
N ILE A 292 17.10 -24.67 6.24
CA ILE A 292 16.02 -25.20 7.07
C ILE A 292 16.42 -26.61 7.46
N SER A 293 16.63 -26.83 8.76
CA SER A 293 16.96 -28.13 9.33
C SER A 293 15.78 -28.64 10.14
N PHE A 294 15.49 -29.95 10.04
CA PHE A 294 14.47 -30.61 10.84
C PHE A 294 15.13 -31.63 11.76
N SER A 295 14.83 -31.54 13.05
CA SER A 295 15.20 -32.55 14.03
C SER A 295 13.94 -33.12 14.70
N PRO A 296 13.80 -34.46 14.80
CA PRO A 296 12.68 -35.09 15.50
C PRO A 296 12.55 -34.69 16.97
N SER A 297 13.62 -34.19 17.60
CA SER A 297 13.66 -33.79 19.01
C SER A 297 13.57 -32.28 19.25
N ILE A 298 13.77 -31.44 18.21
CA ILE A 298 13.91 -29.97 18.34
C ILE A 298 13.06 -29.21 17.30
N GLY A 299 12.28 -29.90 16.45
CA GLY A 299 11.39 -29.28 15.46
C GLY A 299 12.12 -28.66 14.26
N MET A 300 11.59 -27.56 13.73
CA MET A 300 12.16 -26.81 12.60
C MET A 300 13.12 -25.74 13.13
N SER A 301 14.35 -25.74 12.62
CA SER A 301 15.34 -24.69 12.90
C SER A 301 15.71 -24.00 11.59
N VAL A 302 15.64 -22.67 11.59
CA VAL A 302 16.09 -21.84 10.45
C VAL A 302 17.44 -21.26 10.80
N ASN A 303 18.48 -21.67 10.06
CA ASN A 303 19.83 -21.12 10.19
C ASN A 303 20.08 -20.18 9.03
N TRP A 304 20.64 -19.00 9.29
CA TRP A 304 21.04 -18.06 8.23
C TRP A 304 22.46 -17.53 8.47
N SER A 305 23.13 -17.12 7.40
CA SER A 305 24.35 -16.33 7.47
C SER A 305 24.34 -15.19 6.44
N VAL A 306 24.87 -14.03 6.83
CA VAL A 306 25.01 -12.87 5.95
C VAL A 306 26.47 -12.46 5.87
N THR A 307 26.99 -12.31 4.64
CA THR A 307 28.35 -11.79 4.40
C THR A 307 28.30 -10.34 3.93
N GLY A 308 29.00 -9.44 4.61
CA GLY A 308 29.10 -8.01 4.27
C GLY A 308 28.99 -7.10 5.49
N ALA A 309 28.75 -5.80 5.28
CA ALA A 309 28.55 -4.83 6.38
C ALA A 309 27.45 -5.32 7.33
N THR A 310 27.62 -5.09 8.64
CA THR A 310 26.77 -5.56 9.74
C THR A 310 25.27 -5.32 9.46
N PRO A 311 24.52 -6.33 9.01
CA PRO A 311 23.10 -6.20 8.80
C PRO A 311 22.37 -6.39 10.13
N THR A 312 21.23 -5.72 10.27
CA THR A 312 20.33 -5.90 11.39
C THR A 312 19.20 -6.83 10.95
N LEU A 313 19.04 -7.99 11.58
CA LEU A 313 17.89 -8.84 11.33
C LEU A 313 16.61 -8.11 11.75
N LEU A 314 15.64 -8.01 10.85
CA LEU A 314 14.34 -7.39 11.15
C LEU A 314 13.33 -8.46 11.56
N ALA A 315 13.18 -9.50 10.74
CA ALA A 315 12.17 -10.54 10.97
C ALA A 315 12.54 -11.86 10.29
N VAL A 316 12.04 -12.95 10.89
CA VAL A 316 11.89 -14.24 10.20
C VAL A 316 10.39 -14.51 10.06
N LEU A 317 9.92 -14.56 8.82
CA LEU A 317 8.53 -14.74 8.44
C LEU A 317 8.31 -16.19 8.03
N VAL A 318 7.33 -16.86 8.64
CA VAL A 318 7.03 -18.28 8.34
C VAL A 318 5.62 -18.40 7.78
N TYR A 319 5.55 -18.96 6.57
CA TYR A 319 4.33 -19.19 5.82
C TYR A 319 4.00 -20.69 5.82
N HIS A 320 2.76 -21.04 6.12
CA HIS A 320 2.24 -22.39 5.90
C HIS A 320 1.71 -22.54 4.46
N ALA A 321 2.61 -22.37 3.49
CA ALA A 321 2.32 -22.41 2.06
C ALA A 321 3.54 -22.85 1.25
N THR A 322 3.32 -23.23 -0.01
CA THR A 322 4.40 -23.40 -1.00
C THR A 322 4.78 -22.06 -1.60
N GLY A 323 6.00 -21.61 -1.36
CA GLY A 323 6.47 -20.29 -1.73
C GLY A 323 6.17 -19.25 -0.65
N CYS A 324 6.91 -18.16 -0.69
CA CYS A 324 6.73 -16.99 0.15
C CYS A 324 5.92 -16.05 -0.72
N PRO A 325 4.62 -15.91 -0.45
CA PRO A 325 3.82 -14.99 -1.22
C PRO A 325 4.36 -13.59 -0.99
N THR A 326 4.52 -12.81 -2.05
CA THR A 326 4.92 -11.40 -1.93
C THR A 326 3.80 -10.53 -1.32
N THR A 327 2.60 -11.10 -1.13
CA THR A 327 1.36 -10.36 -0.87
C THR A 327 0.45 -10.97 0.20
N THR A 328 0.76 -12.14 0.76
CA THR A 328 -0.05 -12.74 1.84
C THR A 328 0.61 -12.48 3.17
N LEU A 329 -0.17 -12.12 4.20
CA LEU A 329 0.35 -11.98 5.55
C LEU A 329 0.94 -13.33 6.02
N PRO A 330 2.13 -13.32 6.63
CA PRO A 330 2.73 -14.53 7.18
C PRO A 330 1.81 -15.10 8.26
N THR A 331 1.66 -16.43 8.26
CA THR A 331 0.97 -17.13 9.35
C THR A 331 1.59 -16.82 10.71
N HIS A 332 2.92 -16.61 10.75
CA HIS A 332 3.65 -16.25 11.96
C HIS A 332 4.83 -15.31 11.65
N VAL A 333 5.00 -14.27 12.47
CA VAL A 333 6.14 -13.34 12.45
C VAL A 333 6.98 -13.58 13.70
N PHE A 334 8.26 -13.86 13.52
CA PHE A 334 9.22 -13.95 14.63
C PHE A 334 10.16 -12.75 14.58
N THR A 335 10.05 -11.87 15.55
CA THR A 335 10.98 -10.75 15.76
C THR A 335 11.91 -11.10 16.92
N THR A 336 13.20 -11.23 16.65
CA THR A 336 14.21 -11.32 17.72
C THR A 336 14.75 -9.93 18.03
N PRO A 337 15.10 -9.63 19.30
CA PRO A 337 15.62 -8.32 19.67
C PRO A 337 16.89 -7.94 18.88
N LEU A 338 16.93 -6.65 18.50
CA LEU A 338 17.86 -5.96 17.60
C LEU A 338 19.32 -6.03 18.07
N SER A 339 19.98 -7.16 17.85
CA SER A 339 21.44 -7.25 17.91
C SER A 339 21.98 -7.61 16.54
N ALA A 340 23.19 -7.11 16.23
CA ALA A 340 23.87 -7.37 14.96
C ALA A 340 24.27 -8.85 14.88
N VAL A 341 23.36 -9.67 14.37
CA VAL A 341 23.55 -11.12 14.28
C VAL A 341 23.88 -11.47 12.83
N THR A 342 25.16 -11.68 12.54
CA THR A 342 25.62 -12.16 11.22
C THR A 342 25.20 -13.60 10.91
N SER A 343 24.77 -14.35 11.93
CA SER A 343 24.20 -15.69 11.83
C SER A 343 23.42 -16.07 13.08
N GLY A 344 22.25 -16.70 12.92
CA GLY A 344 21.47 -17.16 14.07
C GLY A 344 20.63 -18.39 13.75
N THR A 345 19.95 -18.88 14.79
CA THR A 345 19.03 -20.02 14.72
C THR A 345 17.74 -19.63 15.41
N VAL A 346 16.61 -19.79 14.72
CA VAL A 346 15.27 -19.73 15.37
C VAL A 346 14.74 -21.15 15.45
N ASP A 347 14.56 -21.65 16.67
CA ASP A 347 13.94 -22.94 16.95
C ASP A 347 12.43 -22.76 17.08
N LEU A 348 11.67 -23.44 16.22
CA LEU A 348 10.22 -23.30 16.15
C LEU A 348 9.47 -24.39 16.94
N ALA A 349 10.18 -25.35 17.54
CA ALA A 349 9.57 -26.44 18.33
C ALA A 349 8.88 -26.02 19.61
N THR A 350 9.26 -24.90 20.22
CA THR A 350 8.69 -24.47 21.49
C THR A 350 7.35 -23.74 21.30
N HIS A 351 6.94 -23.48 20.06
CA HIS A 351 5.69 -22.78 19.77
C HIS A 351 4.49 -23.75 19.65
N PRO A 352 3.42 -23.54 20.43
CA PRO A 352 2.29 -24.49 20.53
C PRO A 352 1.41 -24.61 19.28
N PHE A 353 1.76 -23.95 18.16
CA PHE A 353 0.89 -23.78 16.99
C PHE A 353 1.42 -24.40 15.69
N PHE A 354 2.55 -25.10 15.69
CA PHE A 354 3.02 -25.80 14.49
C PHE A 354 2.40 -27.20 14.39
N PRO A 355 1.50 -27.48 13.43
CA PRO A 355 1.17 -28.86 13.12
C PRO A 355 2.44 -29.57 12.64
N GLY A 356 2.77 -30.72 13.24
CA GLY A 356 4.02 -31.45 12.97
C GLY A 356 4.17 -32.03 11.55
N TYR A 357 3.39 -31.56 10.58
CA TYR A 357 3.33 -31.97 9.18
C TYR A 357 2.78 -30.82 8.32
N GLY A 358 3.30 -30.63 7.10
CA GLY A 358 2.87 -29.52 6.22
C GLY A 358 3.98 -29.02 5.29
N LYS A 359 3.62 -28.13 4.36
CA LYS A 359 4.58 -27.39 3.53
C LYS A 359 4.76 -26.00 4.13
N TYR A 360 6.01 -25.63 4.38
CA TYR A 360 6.38 -24.38 5.00
C TYR A 360 7.30 -23.61 4.07
N SER A 361 7.15 -22.30 4.05
CA SER A 361 8.09 -21.40 3.40
C SER A 361 8.59 -20.38 4.41
N VAL A 362 9.86 -20.05 4.34
CA VAL A 362 10.50 -19.09 5.25
C VAL A 362 11.10 -17.96 4.44
N LEU A 363 10.76 -16.74 4.84
CA LEU A 363 11.37 -15.51 4.35
C LEU A 363 12.15 -14.86 5.50
N VAL A 364 13.43 -14.59 5.28
CA VAL A 364 14.27 -13.86 6.23
C VAL A 364 14.44 -12.43 5.70
N GLU A 365 14.07 -11.44 6.52
CA GLU A 365 14.22 -10.03 6.20
C GLU A 365 15.34 -9.42 7.05
N VAL A 366 16.32 -8.82 6.37
CA VAL A 366 17.44 -8.13 7.02
C VAL A 366 17.49 -6.69 6.53
N SER A 367 17.79 -5.75 7.42
CA SER A 367 18.10 -4.37 7.04
C SER A 367 19.62 -4.19 6.95
N ALA A 368 20.09 -3.52 5.90
CA ALA A 368 21.47 -3.07 5.80
C ALA A 368 21.48 -1.57 5.46
N GLY A 369 21.74 -0.72 6.45
CA GLY A 369 21.66 0.74 6.28
C GLY A 369 20.22 1.23 6.07
N SER A 370 19.97 1.99 5.00
CA SER A 370 18.65 2.54 4.67
C SER A 370 17.77 1.63 3.80
N GLY A 371 18.23 0.41 3.48
CA GLY A 371 17.53 -0.51 2.58
C GLY A 371 17.06 -1.80 3.27
N LEU A 372 15.86 -2.25 2.92
CA LEU A 372 15.35 -3.59 3.25
C LEU A 372 15.94 -4.61 2.25
N LEU A 373 16.56 -5.67 2.75
CA LEU A 373 17.01 -6.81 1.95
C LEU A 373 16.18 -8.04 2.30
N ARG A 374 15.61 -8.68 1.27
CA ARG A 374 14.84 -9.93 1.41
C ARG A 374 15.69 -11.10 0.97
N ALA A 375 15.79 -12.14 1.81
CA ALA A 375 16.40 -13.41 1.41
C ALA A 375 15.54 -14.12 0.35
N ASN A 376 16.15 -15.04 -0.38
CA ASN A 376 15.43 -16.00 -1.20
C ASN A 376 14.41 -16.77 -0.34
N CYS A 377 13.20 -16.93 -0.87
CA CYS A 377 12.21 -17.77 -0.22
C CYS A 377 12.67 -19.22 -0.20
N LEU A 378 12.68 -19.83 0.98
CA LEU A 378 13.02 -21.25 1.14
C LEU A 378 11.78 -22.05 1.47
N ALA A 379 11.45 -22.99 0.58
CA ALA A 379 10.37 -23.95 0.80
C ALA A 379 10.90 -25.26 1.38
N ALA A 380 10.22 -25.77 2.40
CA ALA A 380 10.46 -27.07 3.00
C ALA A 380 9.14 -27.85 3.15
N SER A 381 9.22 -29.17 3.11
CA SER A 381 8.06 -30.05 3.33
C SER A 381 8.35 -31.00 4.47
N ILE A 382 7.48 -31.00 5.48
CA ILE A 382 7.50 -31.97 6.57
C ILE A 382 6.58 -33.13 6.17
N PRO A 383 7.11 -34.35 5.93
CA PRO A 383 6.29 -35.51 5.63
C PRO A 383 5.33 -35.79 6.79
N ALA A 384 4.10 -36.18 6.49
CA ALA A 384 3.20 -36.70 7.51
C ALA A 384 3.88 -37.90 8.21
N PRO A 385 3.75 -38.05 9.54
CA PRO A 385 4.30 -39.21 10.22
C PRO A 385 3.77 -40.47 9.56
N HIS A 386 4.66 -41.42 9.27
CA HIS A 386 4.26 -42.76 8.84
C HIS A 386 3.36 -43.33 9.92
N VAL A 387 2.04 -43.34 9.67
CA VAL A 387 1.09 -44.05 10.50
C VAL A 387 1.42 -45.52 10.32
N VAL A 388 2.23 -46.07 11.23
CA VAL A 388 2.35 -47.51 11.40
C VAL A 388 0.97 -47.96 11.83
N LYS A 389 0.19 -48.47 10.87
CA LYS A 389 -1.07 -49.17 11.16
C LYS A 389 -0.69 -50.40 11.97
N HIS A 390 -0.64 -50.27 13.30
CA HIS A 390 -0.66 -51.44 14.15
C HIS A 390 -1.97 -52.17 13.86
N PRO A 391 -1.93 -53.47 13.48
CA PRO A 391 -3.15 -54.22 13.29
C PRO A 391 -3.94 -54.19 14.60
N VAL A 392 -5.12 -53.56 14.56
CA VAL A 392 -6.06 -53.59 15.66
C VAL A 392 -6.46 -55.06 15.84
N LYS A 393 -5.94 -55.72 16.89
CA LYS A 393 -6.47 -57.01 17.31
C LYS A 393 -7.90 -56.77 17.78
N HIS A 394 -8.87 -57.18 16.96
CA HIS A 394 -10.26 -57.24 17.40
C HIS A 394 -10.35 -58.13 18.66
N PRO A 395 -11.01 -57.68 19.73
CA PRO A 395 -11.22 -58.52 20.90
C PRO A 395 -12.05 -59.74 20.49
N VAL A 396 -11.48 -60.93 20.73
CA VAL A 396 -12.18 -62.21 20.58
C VAL A 396 -13.36 -62.22 21.54
N LYS A 397 -14.58 -62.18 21.02
CA LYS A 397 -15.80 -62.40 21.81
C LYS A 397 -15.79 -63.86 22.29
N HIS A 398 -15.50 -64.07 23.57
CA HIS A 398 -15.74 -65.35 24.22
C HIS A 398 -17.25 -65.56 24.42
N PRO A 399 -17.82 -66.71 24.02
CA PRO A 399 -19.21 -67.01 24.28
C PRO A 399 -19.43 -67.23 25.79
N VAL A 400 -20.30 -66.41 26.37
CA VAL A 400 -20.77 -66.55 27.75
C VAL A 400 -21.69 -67.76 27.81
N LYS A 401 -21.27 -68.82 28.51
CA LYS A 401 -22.16 -69.94 28.89
C LYS A 401 -23.01 -69.49 30.07
N HIS A 402 -24.33 -69.43 29.88
CA HIS A 402 -25.29 -69.28 30.97
C HIS A 402 -25.44 -70.60 31.74
N PRO A 403 -25.46 -70.59 33.08
CA PRO A 403 -25.76 -71.78 33.87
C PRO A 403 -27.28 -72.03 33.89
N VAL A 404 -27.67 -73.26 33.54
CA VAL A 404 -29.00 -73.81 33.78
C VAL A 404 -29.16 -73.98 35.29
N LYS A 405 -30.22 -73.40 35.88
CA LYS A 405 -30.68 -73.75 37.22
C LYS A 405 -31.93 -74.62 37.10
N HIS A 406 -31.91 -75.72 37.85
CA HIS A 406 -33.05 -76.54 38.23
C HIS A 406 -33.99 -75.79 39.17
#